data_AF-A0A7K9ALQ7-F1
#
_entry.id   AF-A0A7K9ALQ7-F1
#
_cell.length_a   1.000
_cell.length_b   1.000
_cell.length_c   1.000
_cell.angle_alpha   90.00
_cell.angle_beta   90.00
_cell.angle_gamma   90.00
#
_symmetry.space_group_name_H-M   'P 1'
#
loop_
_entity.id
_entity.type
_entity.pdbx_description
1 polymer ?
#
loop_
_entity_poly.entity_id
_entity_poly.type
_entity_poly.pdbx_seq_one_letter_code
_entity_poly.pdbx_strand_id
1 'polypeptide(L)'
;KAKVSKVRVCKFASSYATGMDAVKRTAEIDTVRLRKYEISIKRVARNLCLDPALIAAIISQESRVGFLLNDGWDQGRRKFGLMQIDRQYPSLYGTWDSEEHINQCSNILALSINEVRARHPTWNWEQQLRGIISA
;
A
#
# COMPACT_ATOMS: atom_id res chain seq x y z
N LYS A 1 47.12 -36.37 6.01
CA LYS A 1 47.22 -34.93 5.69
C LYS A 1 45.81 -34.37 5.54
N ALA A 2 45.27 -33.72 6.58
CA ALA A 2 43.92 -33.14 6.56
C ALA A 2 44.02 -31.63 6.26
N LYS A 3 43.30 -31.15 5.25
CA LYS A 3 43.07 -29.72 5.02
C LYS A 3 41.65 -29.40 5.49
N VAL A 4 41.54 -28.83 6.69
CA VAL A 4 40.30 -28.23 7.18
C VAL A 4 40.18 -26.85 6.54
N SER A 5 39.25 -26.72 5.60
CA SER A 5 38.90 -25.45 4.97
C SER A 5 38.15 -24.59 5.99
N LYS A 6 38.77 -23.47 6.41
CA LYS A 6 38.12 -22.44 7.24
C LYS A 6 36.89 -21.91 6.50
N VAL A 7 35.70 -22.28 6.96
CA VAL A 7 34.46 -21.62 6.54
C VAL A 7 34.53 -20.18 7.00
N ARG A 8 34.61 -19.27 6.04
CA ARG A 8 34.53 -17.82 6.29
C ARG A 8 33.08 -17.53 6.64
N VAL A 9 32.75 -17.49 7.93
CA VAL A 9 31.48 -16.95 8.40
C VAL A 9 31.48 -15.47 8.05
N CYS A 10 30.70 -15.09 7.04
CA CYS A 10 30.44 -13.69 6.75
C CYS A 10 29.67 -13.09 7.93
N LYS A 11 30.37 -12.30 8.76
CA LYS A 11 29.74 -11.39 9.71
C LYS A 11 28.92 -10.38 8.91
N PHE A 12 27.59 -10.50 8.95
CA PHE A 12 26.70 -9.42 8.53
C PHE A 12 26.89 -8.27 9.53
N ALA A 13 27.62 -7.24 9.12
CA ALA A 13 27.73 -5.99 9.85
C ALA A 13 27.18 -4.86 8.98
N SER A 14 25.98 -4.41 9.35
CA SER A 14 25.48 -3.03 9.29
C SER A 14 23.97 -3.14 9.44
N SER A 15 23.41 -2.61 10.52
CA SER A 15 21.98 -2.65 10.79
C SER A 15 21.22 -1.91 9.68
N TYR A 16 20.77 -2.65 8.67
CA TYR A 16 19.63 -2.22 7.86
C TYR A 16 18.51 -1.95 8.86
N ALA A 17 17.87 -0.78 8.80
CA ALA A 17 16.62 -0.61 9.54
C ALA A 17 15.68 -1.71 9.06
N THR A 18 15.35 -2.65 9.94
CA THR A 18 14.42 -3.75 9.66
C THR A 18 13.17 -3.54 10.50
N GLY A 19 12.02 -3.97 9.99
CA GLY A 19 10.76 -3.79 10.70
C GLY A 19 10.27 -2.35 10.68
N MET A 20 9.75 -1.87 11.80
CA MET A 20 9.03 -0.59 11.88
C MET A 20 9.87 0.62 11.45
N ASP A 21 11.17 0.61 11.71
CA ASP A 21 12.06 1.71 11.33
C ASP A 21 12.17 1.87 9.80
N ALA A 22 12.19 0.77 9.06
CA ALA A 22 12.17 0.83 7.60
C ALA A 22 10.84 1.36 7.07
N VAL A 23 9.73 0.90 7.65
CA VAL A 23 8.38 1.36 7.26
C VAL A 23 8.25 2.86 7.52
N LYS A 24 8.69 3.33 8.69
CA LYS A 24 8.63 4.75 9.05
C LYS A 24 9.46 5.61 8.10
N ARG A 25 10.71 5.22 7.83
CA ARG A 25 11.56 5.94 6.86
C ARG A 25 10.95 5.98 5.47
N THR A 26 10.34 4.87 5.05
CA THR A 26 9.65 4.76 3.76
C THR A 26 8.45 5.71 3.68
N ALA A 27 7.62 5.75 4.72
CA ALA A 27 6.47 6.65 4.83
C ALA A 27 6.90 8.13 4.89
N GLU A 28 7.98 8.46 5.61
CA GLU A 28 8.55 9.80 5.67
C GLU A 28 8.97 10.29 4.28
N ILE A 29 9.65 9.43 3.51
CA ILE A 29 10.03 9.71 2.13
C ILE A 29 8.81 9.93 1.24
N ASP A 30 7.75 9.15 1.45
CA ASP A 30 6.52 9.22 0.63
C ASP A 30 5.64 10.42 0.99
N THR A 31 5.77 10.96 2.20
CA THR A 31 5.01 12.13 2.67
C THR A 31 5.20 13.34 1.76
N VAL A 32 6.40 13.53 1.19
CA VAL A 32 6.66 14.63 0.24
C VAL A 32 5.87 14.44 -1.07
N ARG A 33 5.79 13.20 -1.57
CA ARG A 33 5.03 12.87 -2.79
C ARG A 33 3.53 12.96 -2.57
N LEU A 34 3.06 12.57 -1.39
CA LEU A 34 1.63 12.58 -1.03
C LEU A 34 1.02 13.99 -1.05
N ARG A 35 1.82 15.05 -0.89
CA ARG A 35 1.34 16.44 -0.98
C ARG A 35 0.61 16.73 -2.28
N LYS A 36 1.03 16.11 -3.40
CA LYS A 36 0.34 16.25 -4.70
C LYS A 36 -1.12 15.79 -4.65
N TYR A 37 -1.42 14.78 -3.83
CA TYR A 37 -2.73 14.11 -3.78
C TYR A 37 -3.54 14.46 -2.52
N GLU A 38 -3.03 15.35 -1.66
CA GLU A 38 -3.61 15.63 -0.35
C GLU A 38 -5.09 16.05 -0.42
N ILE A 39 -5.42 16.96 -1.34
CA ILE A 39 -6.80 17.46 -1.50
C ILE A 39 -7.72 16.33 -1.94
N SER A 40 -7.32 15.57 -2.96
CA SER A 40 -8.11 14.46 -3.50
C SER A 40 -8.31 13.34 -2.47
N ILE A 41 -7.25 12.96 -1.75
CA ILE A 41 -7.33 11.98 -0.66
C ILE A 41 -8.30 12.46 0.42
N LYS A 42 -8.20 13.72 0.86
CA LYS A 42 -9.10 14.28 1.90
C LYS A 42 -10.56 14.31 1.44
N ARG A 43 -10.83 14.66 0.18
CA ARG A 43 -12.19 14.67 -0.38
C ARG A 43 -12.79 13.28 -0.43
N VAL A 44 -12.07 12.32 -1.02
CA VAL A 44 -12.50 10.93 -1.12
C VAL A 44 -12.70 10.31 0.27
N ALA A 45 -11.75 10.51 1.18
CA ALA A 45 -11.84 10.02 2.56
C ALA A 45 -13.10 10.53 3.27
N ARG A 46 -13.39 11.84 3.15
CA ARG A 46 -14.58 12.46 3.73
C ARG A 46 -15.87 11.88 3.15
N ASN A 47 -15.92 11.66 1.84
CA ASN A 47 -17.11 11.12 1.17
C ASN A 47 -17.40 9.67 1.59
N LEU A 48 -16.36 8.88 1.89
CA LEU A 48 -16.48 7.46 2.22
C LEU A 48 -16.38 7.16 3.72
N CYS A 49 -16.31 8.19 4.58
CA CYS A 49 -16.09 8.06 6.02
C CYS A 49 -14.84 7.22 6.37
N LEU A 50 -13.77 7.38 5.58
CA LEU A 50 -12.46 6.74 5.81
C LEU A 50 -11.48 7.73 6.42
N ASP A 51 -10.45 7.21 7.10
CA ASP A 51 -9.32 8.03 7.53
C ASP A 51 -8.45 8.39 6.30
N PRO A 52 -8.18 9.68 6.00
CA PRO A 52 -7.26 10.08 4.95
C PRO A 52 -5.87 9.42 5.08
N ALA A 53 -5.40 9.19 6.30
CA ALA A 53 -4.13 8.53 6.56
C ALA A 53 -4.13 7.05 6.12
N LEU A 54 -5.28 6.37 6.19
CA LEU A 54 -5.42 5.00 5.70
C LEU A 54 -5.24 4.93 4.18
N ILE A 55 -5.92 5.82 3.45
CA ILE A 55 -5.80 5.90 1.98
C ILE A 55 -4.36 6.25 1.58
N ALA A 56 -3.76 7.25 2.25
CA ALA A 56 -2.39 7.66 2.01
C ALA A 56 -1.38 6.53 2.28
N ALA A 57 -1.58 5.76 3.35
CA ALA A 57 -0.75 4.61 3.69
C ALA A 57 -0.84 3.51 2.62
N ILE A 58 -2.03 3.22 2.10
CA ILE A 58 -2.21 2.26 1.01
C ILE A 58 -1.51 2.74 -0.26
N ILE A 59 -1.66 4.02 -0.65
CA ILE A 59 -0.97 4.59 -1.82
C ILE A 59 0.56 4.49 -1.67
N SER A 60 1.09 4.82 -0.48
CA SER A 60 2.51 4.68 -0.17
C SER A 60 2.96 3.23 -0.30
N GLN A 61 2.24 2.29 0.29
CA GLN A 61 2.62 0.88 0.30
C GLN A 61 2.50 0.21 -1.08
N GLU A 62 1.47 0.52 -1.85
CA GLU A 62 1.18 -0.15 -3.13
C GLU A 62 2.07 0.34 -4.27
N SER A 63 2.31 1.66 -4.37
CA SER A 63 2.98 2.24 -5.54
C SER A 63 4.15 3.16 -5.20
N ARG A 64 4.48 3.35 -3.91
CA ARG A 64 5.37 4.42 -3.45
C ARG A 64 4.91 5.78 -3.97
N VAL A 65 3.60 6.00 -3.92
CA VAL A 65 2.95 7.21 -4.43
C VAL A 65 3.24 7.43 -5.92
N GLY A 66 3.14 6.35 -6.70
CA GLY A 66 3.41 6.35 -8.13
C GLY A 66 4.88 6.18 -8.54
N PHE A 67 5.83 6.21 -7.60
CA PHE A 67 7.27 6.12 -7.92
C PHE A 67 7.67 4.79 -8.55
N LEU A 68 6.98 3.69 -8.24
CA LEU A 68 7.26 2.37 -8.82
C LEU A 68 6.54 2.12 -10.16
N LEU A 69 5.71 3.06 -10.62
CA LEU A 69 4.82 2.83 -11.75
C LEU A 69 5.43 3.33 -13.06
N ASN A 70 5.10 2.62 -14.14
CA ASN A 70 5.37 3.04 -15.50
C ASN A 70 4.03 3.29 -16.20
N ASP A 71 3.69 4.56 -16.41
CA ASP A 71 2.41 5.00 -16.96
C ASP A 71 1.20 4.40 -16.23
N GLY A 72 1.28 4.37 -14.89
CA GLY A 72 0.24 3.83 -14.02
C GLY A 72 0.28 2.31 -13.81
N TRP A 73 1.13 1.57 -14.52
CA TRP A 73 1.22 0.12 -14.38
C TRP A 73 2.41 -0.30 -13.52
N ASP A 74 2.24 -1.41 -12.78
CA ASP A 74 3.36 -2.12 -12.17
C ASP A 74 4.29 -2.74 -13.23
N GLN A 75 5.46 -3.21 -12.80
CA GLN A 75 6.42 -3.87 -13.68
C GLN A 75 5.81 -5.06 -14.45
N GLY A 76 4.87 -5.79 -13.85
CA GLY A 76 4.20 -6.93 -14.45
C GLY A 76 3.00 -6.58 -15.33
N ARG A 77 2.58 -5.31 -15.40
CA ARG A 77 1.33 -4.86 -16.04
C ARG A 77 0.09 -5.66 -15.59
N ARG A 78 0.08 -6.02 -14.31
CA ARG A 78 -1.00 -6.72 -13.62
C ARG A 78 -1.85 -5.79 -12.78
N LYS A 79 -1.28 -4.70 -12.26
CA LYS A 79 -1.97 -3.77 -11.37
C LYS A 79 -1.86 -2.33 -11.87
N PHE A 80 -2.90 -1.54 -11.63
CA PHE A 80 -3.09 -0.21 -12.18
C PHE A 80 -3.31 0.86 -11.09
N GLY A 81 -2.62 1.99 -11.27
CA GLY A 81 -2.78 3.25 -10.54
C GLY A 81 -2.25 3.27 -9.12
N LEU A 82 -2.44 4.40 -8.44
CA LEU A 82 -1.81 4.72 -7.15
C LEU A 82 -2.06 3.67 -6.06
N MET A 83 -3.24 3.06 -6.04
CA MET A 83 -3.65 2.01 -5.10
C MET A 83 -3.68 0.60 -5.72
N GLN A 84 -3.12 0.45 -6.92
CA GLN A 84 -2.80 -0.86 -7.54
C GLN A 84 -3.99 -1.84 -7.64
N ILE A 85 -5.05 -1.44 -8.35
CA ILE A 85 -6.19 -2.33 -8.67
C ILE A 85 -5.74 -3.37 -9.69
N ASP A 86 -6.16 -4.63 -9.54
CA ASP A 86 -5.92 -5.69 -10.52
C ASP A 86 -6.52 -5.34 -11.90
N ARG A 87 -5.77 -5.62 -12.97
CA ARG A 87 -6.18 -5.38 -14.36
C ARG A 87 -7.47 -6.10 -14.75
N GLN A 88 -7.79 -7.22 -14.09
CA GLN A 88 -9.03 -7.97 -14.34
C GLN A 88 -10.26 -7.28 -13.75
N TYR A 89 -10.09 -6.19 -12.99
CA TYR A 89 -11.22 -5.45 -12.44
C TYR A 89 -12.09 -4.87 -13.57
N PRO A 90 -13.41 -5.13 -13.59
CA PRO A 90 -14.24 -4.95 -14.80
C PRO A 90 -14.36 -3.53 -15.35
N SER A 91 -14.00 -2.50 -14.58
CA SER A 91 -14.28 -1.11 -14.97
C SER A 91 -13.27 -0.14 -14.36
N LEU A 92 -12.02 -0.16 -14.81
CA LEU A 92 -11.06 0.89 -14.45
C LEU A 92 -11.41 2.19 -15.19
N TYR A 93 -11.55 3.31 -14.48
CA TYR A 93 -11.80 4.62 -15.08
C TYR A 93 -11.02 5.73 -14.40
N GLY A 94 -10.81 6.84 -15.13
CA GLY A 94 -9.89 7.90 -14.73
C GLY A 94 -8.45 7.64 -15.18
N THR A 95 -7.56 8.60 -14.92
CA THR A 95 -6.11 8.37 -15.08
C THR A 95 -5.59 7.67 -13.83
N TRP A 96 -4.46 6.97 -13.96
CA TRP A 96 -3.86 6.15 -12.90
C TRP A 96 -3.58 6.92 -11.60
N ASP A 97 -3.50 8.25 -11.65
CA ASP A 97 -3.25 9.16 -10.55
C ASP A 97 -4.38 10.18 -10.28
N SER A 98 -5.56 10.01 -10.88
CA SER A 98 -6.67 10.95 -10.71
C SER A 98 -7.46 10.76 -9.41
N GLU A 99 -8.27 11.76 -9.06
CA GLU A 99 -9.20 11.66 -7.93
C GLU A 99 -10.25 10.57 -8.15
N GLU A 100 -10.69 10.36 -9.40
CA GLU A 100 -11.61 9.29 -9.78
C GLU A 100 -11.01 7.91 -9.49
N HIS A 101 -9.72 7.71 -9.82
CA HIS A 101 -9.02 6.46 -9.50
C HIS A 101 -8.93 6.25 -7.99
N ILE A 102 -8.55 7.27 -7.23
CA ILE A 102 -8.50 7.21 -5.76
C ILE A 102 -9.89 6.90 -5.18
N ASN A 103 -10.94 7.53 -5.71
CA ASN A 103 -12.32 7.31 -5.29
C ASN A 103 -12.78 5.88 -5.55
N GLN A 104 -12.52 5.36 -6.75
CA GLN A 104 -12.85 3.98 -7.11
C GLN A 104 -12.17 2.98 -6.17
N CYS A 105 -10.85 3.10 -5.99
CA CYS A 105 -10.09 2.21 -5.12
C CYS A 105 -10.59 2.27 -3.67
N SER A 106 -10.88 3.48 -3.19
CA SER A 106 -11.33 3.69 -1.82
C SER A 106 -12.75 3.14 -1.59
N ASN A 107 -13.61 3.14 -2.62
CA ASN A 107 -14.92 2.52 -2.53
C ASN A 107 -14.81 1.00 -2.42
N ILE A 108 -13.91 0.37 -3.20
CA ILE A 108 -13.59 -1.06 -3.06
C ILE A 108 -13.10 -1.36 -1.64
N LEU A 109 -12.17 -0.55 -1.14
CA LEU A 109 -11.66 -0.67 0.23
C LEU A 109 -12.79 -0.57 1.28
N ALA A 110 -13.70 0.38 1.15
CA ALA A 110 -14.83 0.54 2.07
C ALA A 110 -15.75 -0.70 2.06
N LEU A 111 -16.01 -1.27 0.88
CA LEU A 111 -16.76 -2.53 0.75
C LEU A 111 -16.04 -3.68 1.45
N SER A 112 -14.72 -3.85 1.22
CA SER A 112 -13.92 -4.88 1.88
C SER A 112 -13.90 -4.71 3.41
N ILE A 113 -13.81 -3.48 3.92
CA ILE A 113 -13.93 -3.20 5.36
C ILE A 113 -15.27 -3.69 5.90
N ASN A 114 -16.37 -3.36 5.22
CA ASN A 114 -17.70 -3.76 5.64
C ASN A 114 -17.89 -5.29 5.59
N GLU A 115 -17.35 -5.96 4.57
CA GLU A 115 -17.39 -7.42 4.47
C GLU A 115 -16.61 -8.11 5.60
N VAL A 116 -15.41 -7.62 5.93
CA VAL A 116 -14.60 -8.17 7.03
C VAL A 116 -15.29 -7.93 8.37
N ARG A 117 -15.89 -6.75 8.58
CA ARG A 117 -16.71 -6.46 9.77
C ARG A 117 -17.90 -7.40 9.90
N ALA A 118 -18.59 -7.68 8.80
CA ALA A 118 -19.73 -8.59 8.79
C ALA A 118 -19.31 -10.05 9.09
N ARG A 119 -18.18 -10.50 8.53
CA ARG A 119 -17.65 -11.86 8.76
C ARG A 119 -17.02 -12.05 10.13
N HIS A 120 -16.43 -11.00 10.69
CA HIS A 120 -15.69 -11.04 11.94
C HIS A 120 -16.09 -9.89 12.89
N PRO A 121 -17.35 -9.89 13.40
CA PRO A 121 -17.88 -8.77 14.20
C PRO A 121 -17.18 -8.58 15.54
N THR A 122 -16.47 -9.60 16.04
CA THR A 122 -15.71 -9.56 17.29
C THR A 122 -14.27 -9.07 17.12
N TRP A 123 -13.79 -8.89 15.88
CA TRP A 123 -12.43 -8.42 15.62
C TRP A 123 -12.30 -6.93 15.91
N ASN A 124 -11.21 -6.56 16.57
CA ASN A 124 -10.85 -5.15 16.70
C ASN A 124 -10.36 -4.57 15.36
N TRP A 125 -10.19 -3.25 15.31
CA TRP A 125 -9.79 -2.54 14.08
C TRP A 125 -8.48 -3.05 13.46
N GLU A 126 -7.48 -3.36 14.27
CA GLU A 126 -6.19 -3.86 13.77
C GLU A 126 -6.34 -5.24 13.12
N GLN A 127 -7.12 -6.13 13.73
CA GLN A 127 -7.42 -7.45 13.17
C GLN A 127 -8.20 -7.33 11.85
N GLN A 128 -9.17 -6.41 11.78
CA GLN A 128 -9.91 -6.14 10.54
C GLN A 128 -8.97 -5.66 9.43
N LEU A 129 -8.09 -4.70 9.71
CA LEU A 129 -7.10 -4.21 8.74
C LEU A 129 -6.15 -5.32 8.28
N ARG A 130 -5.65 -6.14 9.20
CA ARG A 130 -4.82 -7.31 8.86
C ARG A 130 -5.58 -8.27 7.95
N GLY A 131 -6.87 -8.51 8.22
CA GLY A 131 -7.73 -9.35 7.39
C GLY A 131 -7.88 -8.82 5.96
N ILE A 132 -8.04 -7.50 5.80
CA ILE A 132 -8.17 -6.86 4.47
C ILE A 132 -6.86 -6.96 3.69
N ILE A 133 -5.71 -6.73 4.34
CA ILE A 133 -4.39 -6.75 3.68
C ILE A 133 -3.95 -8.19 3.33
N SER A 134 -4.45 -9.19 4.07
CA SER A 134 -4.10 -10.60 3.86
C SER A 134 -5.01 -11.32 2.86
N ALA A 135 -6.10 -10.68 2.43
CA ALA A 135 -7.07 -11.21 1.48
C ALA A 135 -6.58 -11.00 0.03
#